data_AF-A0A9J6A654-F1
#
_entry.id   AF-A0A9J6A654-F1
#
_cell.length_a   1.000
_cell.length_b   1.000
_cell.length_c   1.000
_cell.angle_alpha   90.00
_cell.angle_beta   90.00
_cell.angle_gamma   90.00
#
_symmetry.space_group_name_H-M   'P 1'
#
loop_
_entity.id
_entity.type
_entity.pdbx_description
1 polymer ?
#
loop_
_entity_poly.entity_id
_entity_poly.type
_entity_poly.pdbx_seq_one_letter_code
_entity_poly.pdbx_strand_id
1 'polypeptide(L)'
;MLLKMGHLAHSIDVRASRLEAEVPKMIKRAISIALTPLKAYINVLTARVEVCERGDGAIDAVTTFKADVVELRMDVDHLKSTYFTSLFGMVEIPNDSSIDILAYFEVPLDTTEDDIRADVAAAESEAETYEEQLGVHEETIYESLTDLEEVMVHAAVQTSLKDTTMVSSSGAKADETPNTDALDKWMCQP
;
A
#
# COMPACT_ATOMS: atom_id res chain seq x y z
N MET A 1 15.69 -26.54 43.28
CA MET A 1 15.34 -26.77 41.85
C MET A 1 14.20 -25.87 41.35
N LEU A 2 13.24 -25.46 42.19
CA LEU A 2 12.07 -24.63 41.78
C LEU A 2 12.41 -23.24 41.20
N LEU A 3 13.45 -22.56 41.70
CA LEU A 3 13.85 -21.22 41.22
C LEU A 3 14.21 -21.19 39.72
N LYS A 4 14.77 -22.27 39.16
CA LYS A 4 15.14 -22.34 37.73
C LYS A 4 13.95 -22.52 36.79
N MET A 5 12.83 -23.07 37.26
CA MET A 5 11.60 -23.20 36.46
C MET A 5 10.86 -21.86 36.30
N GLY A 6 10.87 -21.01 37.34
CA GLY A 6 10.20 -19.70 37.30
C GLY A 6 10.78 -18.75 36.25
N HIS A 7 12.11 -18.67 36.13
CA HIS A 7 12.77 -17.82 35.14
C HIS A 7 12.49 -18.26 33.69
N LEU A 8 12.32 -19.57 33.44
CA LEU A 8 11.99 -20.07 32.11
C LEU A 8 10.56 -19.69 31.71
N ALA A 9 9.60 -19.83 32.62
CA ALA A 9 8.21 -19.42 32.39
C ALA A 9 8.13 -17.92 32.10
N HIS A 10 8.81 -17.09 32.90
CA HIS A 10 8.86 -15.64 32.70
C HIS A 10 9.53 -15.24 31.37
N SER A 11 10.62 -15.91 30.98
CA SER A 11 11.31 -15.65 29.72
C SER A 11 10.49 -16.04 28.48
N ILE A 12 9.64 -17.07 28.58
CA ILE A 12 8.72 -17.46 27.51
C ILE A 12 7.60 -16.42 27.36
N ASP A 13 7.04 -15.96 28.48
CA ASP A 13 5.98 -14.95 28.53
C ASP A 13 6.42 -13.62 27.89
N VAL A 14 7.58 -13.08 28.30
CA VAL A 14 8.14 -11.84 27.75
C VAL A 14 8.40 -11.93 26.23
N ARG A 15 8.85 -13.08 25.74
CA ARG A 15 9.08 -13.29 24.30
C ARG A 15 7.77 -13.38 23.52
N ALA A 16 6.74 -14.03 24.09
CA ALA A 16 5.41 -14.07 23.50
C ALA A 16 4.81 -12.66 23.39
N SER A 17 4.86 -11.86 24.47
CA SER A 17 4.34 -10.48 24.46
C SER A 17 5.10 -9.58 23.47
N ARG A 18 6.42 -9.75 23.33
CA ARG A 18 7.21 -9.00 22.33
C ARG A 18 6.80 -9.36 20.90
N LEU A 19 6.54 -10.63 20.61
CA LEU A 19 6.10 -11.07 19.29
C LEU A 19 4.70 -10.53 18.97
N GLU A 20 3.78 -10.62 19.93
CA GLU A 20 2.41 -10.08 19.80
C GLU A 20 2.41 -8.57 19.51
N ALA A 21 3.37 -7.82 20.05
CA ALA A 21 3.53 -6.39 19.78
C ALA A 21 4.19 -6.08 18.42
N GLU A 22 4.98 -7.00 17.87
CA GLU A 22 5.74 -6.76 16.62
C GLU A 22 4.95 -7.17 15.37
N VAL A 23 4.12 -8.22 15.45
CA VAL A 23 3.29 -8.68 14.33
C VAL A 23 2.41 -7.55 13.75
N PRO A 24 1.69 -6.74 14.55
CA PRO A 24 0.95 -5.58 14.05
C PRO A 24 1.82 -4.55 13.32
N LYS A 25 3.05 -4.32 13.80
CA LYS A 25 3.97 -3.37 13.16
C LYS A 25 4.43 -3.87 11.79
N MET A 26 4.71 -5.17 11.68
CA MET A 26 5.10 -5.79 10.41
C MET A 26 3.97 -5.72 9.39
N ILE A 27 2.74 -6.07 9.79
CA ILE A 27 1.54 -5.98 8.93
C ILE A 27 1.34 -4.53 8.45
N LYS A 28 1.48 -3.55 9.36
CA LYS A 28 1.36 -2.13 9.02
C LYS A 28 2.39 -1.67 7.98
N ARG A 29 3.65 -2.11 8.13
CA ARG A 29 4.71 -1.79 7.15
C ARG A 29 4.41 -2.41 5.79
N ALA A 30 4.04 -3.69 5.75
CA ALA A 30 3.72 -4.40 4.51
C ALA A 30 2.56 -3.74 3.75
N ILE A 31 1.46 -3.42 4.42
CA ILE A 31 0.32 -2.73 3.81
C ILE A 31 0.74 -1.35 3.29
N SER A 32 1.54 -0.59 4.05
CA SER A 32 2.01 0.73 3.62
C SER A 32 2.89 0.65 2.37
N ILE A 33 3.76 -0.35 2.27
CA ILE A 33 4.60 -0.58 1.09
C ILE A 33 3.69 -0.90 -0.11
N ALA A 34 2.74 -1.81 0.04
CA ALA A 34 1.82 -2.20 -1.03
C ALA A 34 0.91 -1.06 -1.53
N LEU A 35 0.50 -0.12 -0.66
CA LEU A 35 -0.34 1.02 -1.03
C LEU A 35 0.42 2.18 -1.69
N THR A 36 1.75 2.22 -1.56
CA THR A 36 2.59 3.28 -2.15
C THR A 36 2.49 3.34 -3.67
N PRO A 37 2.70 2.25 -4.44
CA PRO A 37 2.57 2.29 -5.89
C PRO A 37 1.16 2.63 -6.36
N LEU A 38 0.12 2.12 -5.67
CA LEU A 38 -1.27 2.43 -6.00
C LEU A 38 -1.58 3.94 -5.88
N LYS A 39 -1.06 4.58 -4.82
CA LYS A 39 -1.20 6.03 -4.65
C LYS A 39 -0.46 6.83 -5.73
N ALA A 40 0.73 6.38 -6.12
CA ALA A 40 1.47 7.00 -7.21
C ALA A 40 0.69 6.90 -8.53
N TYR A 41 0.14 5.74 -8.84
CA TYR A 41 -0.68 5.52 -10.04
C TYR A 41 -1.93 6.41 -10.07
N ILE A 42 -2.66 6.53 -8.95
CA ILE A 42 -3.82 7.44 -8.84
C ILE A 42 -3.43 8.90 -9.10
N ASN A 43 -2.28 9.35 -8.61
CA ASN A 43 -1.79 10.71 -8.86
C ASN A 43 -1.45 10.93 -10.34
N VAL A 44 -0.82 9.94 -10.99
CA VAL A 44 -0.54 9.98 -12.43
C VAL A 44 -1.84 10.03 -13.24
N LEU A 45 -2.83 9.17 -12.91
CA LEU A 45 -4.14 9.20 -13.54
C LEU A 45 -4.82 10.56 -13.38
N THR A 46 -4.80 11.12 -12.17
CA THR A 46 -5.36 12.44 -11.89
C THR A 46 -4.74 13.51 -12.79
N ALA A 47 -3.40 13.53 -12.91
CA ALA A 47 -2.71 14.49 -13.77
C ALA A 47 -3.08 14.29 -15.26
N ARG A 48 -3.19 13.05 -15.74
CA ARG A 48 -3.61 12.76 -17.12
C ARG A 48 -5.03 13.25 -17.40
N VAL A 49 -5.96 13.04 -16.47
CA VAL A 49 -7.34 13.56 -16.57
C VAL A 49 -7.36 15.09 -16.65
N GLU A 50 -6.57 15.78 -15.82
CA GLU A 50 -6.47 17.26 -15.87
C GLU A 50 -5.85 17.80 -17.16
N VAL A 51 -4.96 17.03 -17.81
CA VAL A 51 -4.42 17.38 -19.13
C VAL A 51 -5.51 17.18 -20.19
N CYS A 52 -6.23 16.06 -20.18
CA CYS A 52 -7.33 15.79 -21.11
C CYS A 52 -8.46 16.82 -21.02
N GLU A 53 -8.84 17.25 -19.81
CA GLU A 53 -9.89 18.28 -19.61
C GLU A 53 -9.54 19.63 -20.26
N ARG A 54 -8.25 19.94 -20.46
CA ARG A 54 -7.79 21.20 -21.08
C ARG A 54 -7.78 21.17 -22.60
N GLY A 55 -7.76 19.98 -23.22
CA GLY A 55 -7.52 19.81 -24.66
C GLY A 55 -8.75 20.04 -25.53
N ASP A 56 -9.89 19.42 -25.22
CA ASP A 56 -10.99 19.24 -26.19
C ASP A 56 -12.39 19.54 -25.63
N GLY A 57 -12.49 20.27 -24.52
CA GLY A 57 -13.75 20.48 -23.81
C GLY A 57 -14.15 19.26 -22.98
N ALA A 58 -14.89 19.48 -21.90
CA ALA A 58 -15.27 18.41 -20.98
C ALA A 58 -16.24 17.44 -21.67
N ILE A 59 -15.71 16.32 -22.15
CA ILE A 59 -16.52 15.18 -22.62
C ILE A 59 -17.09 14.52 -21.35
N ASP A 60 -18.39 14.19 -21.34
CA ASP A 60 -19.07 13.55 -20.19
C ASP A 60 -18.37 12.28 -19.68
N ALA A 61 -17.62 11.60 -20.55
CA ALA A 61 -16.79 10.46 -20.20
C ALA A 61 -15.60 10.83 -19.29
N VAL A 62 -14.93 11.96 -19.54
CA VAL A 62 -13.78 12.41 -18.74
C VAL A 62 -14.24 12.87 -17.35
N THR A 63 -15.39 13.53 -17.26
CA THR A 63 -15.96 13.96 -15.97
C THR A 63 -16.44 12.78 -15.13
N THR A 64 -17.02 11.76 -15.77
CA THR A 64 -17.39 10.49 -15.12
C THR A 64 -16.15 9.76 -14.62
N PHE A 65 -15.15 9.54 -15.49
CA PHE A 65 -13.90 8.89 -15.11
C PHE A 65 -13.15 9.63 -13.99
N LYS A 66 -13.21 10.97 -13.98
CA LYS A 66 -12.66 11.79 -12.89
C LYS A 66 -13.35 11.52 -11.56
N ALA A 67 -14.67 11.37 -11.55
CA ALA A 67 -15.42 11.01 -10.35
C ALA A 67 -14.98 9.63 -9.83
N ASP A 68 -14.81 8.65 -10.72
CA ASP A 68 -14.33 7.31 -10.37
C ASP A 68 -12.91 7.35 -9.76
N VAL A 69 -12.01 8.19 -10.29
CA VAL A 69 -10.66 8.38 -9.74
C VAL A 69 -10.71 9.00 -8.33
N VAL A 70 -11.64 9.94 -8.09
CA VAL A 70 -11.84 10.53 -6.76
C VAL A 70 -12.39 9.49 -5.77
N GLU A 71 -13.36 8.67 -6.18
CA GLU A 71 -13.90 7.57 -5.37
C GLU A 71 -12.81 6.56 -5.03
N LEU A 72 -12.02 6.12 -6.02
CA LEU A 72 -10.90 5.21 -5.82
C LEU A 72 -9.88 5.76 -4.81
N ARG A 73 -9.60 7.07 -4.84
CA ARG A 73 -8.73 7.72 -3.86
C ARG A 73 -9.32 7.65 -2.45
N MET A 74 -10.63 7.88 -2.31
CA MET A 74 -11.33 7.77 -1.03
C MET A 74 -11.28 6.33 -0.50
N ASP A 75 -11.45 5.34 -1.36
CA ASP A 75 -11.38 3.93 -0.98
C ASP A 75 -9.98 3.53 -0.50
N VAL A 76 -8.92 3.98 -1.17
CA VAL A 76 -7.54 3.73 -0.75
C VAL A 76 -7.24 4.39 0.61
N ASP A 77 -7.70 5.62 0.83
CA ASP A 77 -7.54 6.32 2.10
C ASP A 77 -8.39 5.67 3.22
N HIS A 78 -9.59 5.18 2.89
CA HIS A 78 -10.45 4.44 3.81
C HIS A 78 -9.85 3.09 4.19
N LEU A 79 -9.35 2.33 3.22
CA LEU A 79 -8.66 1.05 3.43
C LEU A 79 -7.49 1.22 4.41
N LYS A 80 -6.71 2.28 4.23
CA LYS A 80 -5.61 2.64 5.12
C LYS A 80 -6.10 2.94 6.54
N SER A 81 -7.14 3.75 6.67
CA SER A 81 -7.69 4.14 7.98
C SER A 81 -8.33 2.97 8.74
N THR A 82 -9.15 2.17 8.06
CA THR A 82 -9.91 1.05 8.66
C THR A 82 -8.98 -0.06 9.14
N TYR A 83 -8.00 -0.46 8.33
CA TYR A 83 -7.02 -1.46 8.77
C TYR A 83 -6.19 -0.98 9.96
N PHE A 84 -5.75 0.28 9.98
CA PHE A 84 -4.98 0.79 11.12
C PHE A 84 -5.85 0.93 12.37
N THR A 85 -7.08 1.40 12.24
CA THR A 85 -7.96 1.54 13.40
C THR A 85 -8.33 0.16 13.97
N SER A 86 -8.62 -0.83 13.13
CA SER A 86 -8.98 -2.17 13.60
C SER A 86 -7.79 -2.93 14.21
N LEU A 87 -6.58 -2.75 13.67
CA LEU A 87 -5.37 -3.42 14.17
C LEU A 87 -4.94 -2.92 15.56
N PHE A 88 -5.22 -1.65 15.88
CA PHE A 88 -4.89 -1.05 17.19
C PHE A 88 -6.11 -0.93 18.14
N GLY A 89 -7.33 -1.08 17.62
CA GLY A 89 -8.58 -0.71 18.31
C GLY A 89 -9.33 -1.84 19.01
N MET A 90 -8.87 -3.09 18.97
CA MET A 90 -9.56 -4.17 19.70
C MET A 90 -9.12 -4.32 21.17
N VAL A 91 -8.13 -3.54 21.61
CA VAL A 91 -7.91 -3.31 23.05
C VAL A 91 -8.58 -1.99 23.39
N GLU A 92 -9.91 -1.99 23.50
CA GLU A 92 -10.55 -1.09 24.46
C GLU A 92 -9.97 -1.49 25.82
N ILE A 93 -8.86 -0.88 26.22
CA ILE A 93 -8.55 -0.77 27.65
C ILE A 93 -9.74 0.03 28.16
N PRO A 94 -10.67 -0.57 28.94
CA PRO A 94 -11.74 0.21 29.51
C PRO A 94 -11.05 1.35 30.23
N ASN A 95 -11.41 2.58 29.86
CA ASN A 95 -10.86 3.82 30.41
C ASN A 95 -11.43 4.02 31.83
N ASP A 96 -11.39 2.95 32.63
CA ASP A 96 -11.87 2.90 33.99
C ASP A 96 -10.83 3.64 34.81
N SER A 97 -11.20 4.87 35.11
CA SER A 97 -10.39 5.94 35.63
C SER A 97 -10.19 5.74 37.15
N SER A 98 -9.65 4.59 37.54
CA SER A 98 -9.42 4.26 38.96
C SER A 98 -8.15 3.46 39.27
N ILE A 99 -7.14 3.49 38.40
CA ILE A 99 -5.81 3.02 38.79
C ILE A 99 -4.98 4.22 39.26
N ASP A 100 -5.13 4.54 40.55
CA ASP A 100 -4.18 5.26 41.41
C ASP A 100 -2.84 4.49 41.53
N ILE A 101 -2.23 4.07 40.41
CA ILE A 101 -0.96 3.32 40.40
C ILE A 101 -0.05 3.80 39.24
N LEU A 102 0.06 5.11 39.07
CA LEU A 102 1.20 5.74 38.38
C LEU A 102 2.10 6.51 39.37
N ALA A 103 2.20 6.00 40.59
CA ALA A 103 3.07 6.53 41.64
C ALA A 103 4.17 5.55 42.11
N TYR A 104 4.43 4.46 41.38
CA TYR A 104 5.38 3.43 41.88
C TYR A 104 6.38 2.86 40.87
N PHE A 105 6.71 3.61 39.81
CA PHE A 105 7.92 3.34 39.01
C PHE A 105 8.92 4.50 39.05
N GLU A 106 8.97 5.20 40.17
CA GLU A 106 10.20 5.86 40.60
C GLU A 106 11.02 4.82 41.37
N VAL A 107 11.59 3.86 40.63
CA VAL A 107 12.70 3.08 41.17
C VAL A 107 13.89 4.05 41.19
N PRO A 108 14.44 4.42 42.35
CA PRO A 108 15.66 5.19 42.37
C PRO A 108 16.73 4.35 41.67
N LEU A 109 17.30 4.93 40.62
CA LEU A 109 18.50 4.44 39.96
C LEU A 109 19.64 4.60 40.97
N ASP A 110 19.70 3.72 41.96
CA ASP A 110 20.77 3.72 42.93
C ASP A 110 22.00 3.09 42.27
N THR A 111 23.01 3.94 42.19
CA THR A 111 24.30 3.67 41.58
C THR A 111 25.12 2.95 42.63
N THR A 112 25.02 1.61 42.69
CA THR A 112 26.00 0.83 43.46
C THR A 112 26.99 0.20 42.49
N GLU A 113 28.11 0.91 42.38
CA GLU A 113 29.42 0.40 41.99
C GLU A 113 29.73 -0.84 42.83
N ASP A 114 29.57 -2.05 42.26
CA ASP A 114 30.17 -3.26 42.81
C ASP A 114 31.03 -3.94 41.74
N ASP A 115 32.31 -3.89 42.01
CA ASP A 115 33.44 -4.41 41.26
C ASP A 115 33.49 -5.93 41.46
N ILE A 116 32.81 -6.68 40.57
CA ILE A 116 33.01 -8.14 40.47
C ILE A 116 33.47 -8.49 39.06
N ARG A 117 34.79 -8.43 38.92
CA ARG A 117 35.61 -9.16 37.95
C ARG A 117 35.26 -10.65 37.97
N ALA A 118 34.51 -11.10 36.97
CA ALA A 118 34.41 -12.52 36.61
C ALA A 118 34.61 -12.66 35.10
N ASP A 119 35.76 -13.22 34.73
CA ASP A 119 36.03 -13.81 33.41
C ASP A 119 34.92 -14.82 33.09
N VAL A 120 33.96 -14.41 32.26
CA VAL A 120 33.00 -15.31 31.63
C VAL A 120 33.22 -15.19 30.13
N ALA A 121 33.71 -16.31 29.59
CA ALA A 121 34.11 -16.49 28.22
C ALA A 121 33.13 -15.87 27.22
N ALA A 122 33.71 -15.16 26.25
CA ALA A 122 33.08 -14.68 25.05
C ALA A 122 32.36 -15.84 24.33
N ALA A 123 31.04 -15.93 24.57
CA ALA A 123 30.14 -16.55 23.62
C ALA A 123 29.72 -15.43 22.67
N GLU A 124 30.51 -15.25 21.62
CA GLU A 124 30.17 -14.47 20.44
C GLU A 124 28.93 -15.11 19.81
N SER A 125 27.73 -14.66 20.19
CA SER A 125 26.52 -15.01 19.48
C SER A 125 26.34 -13.99 18.35
N GLU A 126 26.79 -14.41 17.17
CA GLU A 126 26.51 -13.83 15.87
C GLU A 126 24.98 -13.76 15.69
N ALA A 127 24.39 -12.59 15.92
CA ALA A 127 23.06 -12.28 15.42
C ALA A 127 23.20 -11.86 13.95
N GLU A 128 23.49 -12.85 13.11
CA GLU A 128 23.47 -12.74 11.65
C GLU A 128 22.08 -12.26 11.17
N THR A 129 22.08 -11.07 10.56
CA THR A 129 21.46 -10.76 9.26
C THR A 129 20.08 -11.36 8.96
N TYR A 130 19.03 -10.60 9.27
CA TYR A 130 17.69 -10.77 8.67
C TYR A 130 17.19 -9.51 7.94
N GLU A 131 18.10 -8.60 7.54
CA GLU A 131 17.77 -7.39 6.75
C GLU A 131 18.08 -7.55 5.24
N GLU A 132 18.92 -8.50 4.82
CA GLU A 132 19.41 -8.57 3.42
C GLU A 132 18.61 -9.46 2.45
N GLN A 133 17.66 -10.28 2.92
CA GLN A 133 16.86 -11.12 2.00
C GLN A 133 15.59 -10.44 1.45
N LEU A 134 15.22 -9.26 1.95
CA LEU A 134 14.10 -8.49 1.40
C LEU A 134 14.47 -7.68 0.15
N GLY A 135 15.77 -7.44 -0.09
CA GLY A 135 16.24 -6.56 -1.17
C GLY A 135 16.23 -7.18 -2.57
N VAL A 136 16.16 -8.51 -2.70
CA VAL A 136 16.29 -9.19 -4.01
C VAL A 136 14.94 -9.44 -4.71
N HIS A 137 13.81 -9.38 -3.99
CA HIS A 137 12.49 -9.64 -4.58
C HIS A 137 11.71 -8.37 -4.99
N GLU A 138 12.18 -7.17 -4.66
CA GLU A 138 11.45 -5.93 -4.99
C GLU A 138 11.71 -5.44 -6.43
N GLU A 139 12.85 -5.81 -7.02
CA GLU A 139 13.24 -5.34 -8.37
C GLU A 139 12.49 -6.06 -9.50
N THR A 140 12.24 -7.37 -9.37
CA THR A 140 11.52 -8.14 -10.41
C THR A 140 10.02 -7.84 -10.47
N ILE A 141 9.44 -7.33 -9.38
CA ILE A 141 8.02 -6.95 -9.34
C ILE A 141 7.78 -5.65 -10.13
N TYR A 142 8.74 -4.72 -10.13
CA TYR A 142 8.63 -3.47 -10.89
C TYR A 142 8.78 -3.67 -12.40
N GLU A 143 9.67 -4.57 -12.83
CA GLU A 143 9.82 -4.91 -14.26
C GLU A 143 8.52 -5.54 -14.80
N SER A 144 7.91 -6.43 -14.01
CA SER A 144 6.65 -7.10 -14.35
C SER A 144 5.43 -6.16 -14.48
N LEU A 145 5.43 -5.04 -13.75
CA LEU A 145 4.34 -4.05 -13.82
C LEU A 145 4.40 -3.21 -15.10
N THR A 146 5.60 -2.93 -15.59
CA THR A 146 5.81 -2.19 -16.85
C THR A 146 5.29 -3.01 -18.03
N ASP A 147 5.60 -4.31 -18.06
CA ASP A 147 5.08 -5.24 -19.07
C ASP A 147 3.55 -5.37 -19.00
N LEU A 148 2.98 -5.39 -17.80
CA LEU A 148 1.53 -5.49 -17.61
C LEU A 148 0.79 -4.23 -18.09
N GLU A 149 1.35 -3.03 -17.84
CA GLU A 149 0.81 -1.77 -18.35
C GLU A 149 0.76 -1.77 -19.88
N GLU A 150 1.84 -2.21 -20.54
CA GLU A 150 1.90 -2.30 -22.00
C GLU A 150 0.85 -3.29 -22.54
N VAL A 151 0.69 -4.45 -21.89
CA VAL A 151 -0.33 -5.46 -22.26
C VAL A 151 -1.75 -4.91 -22.09
N MET A 152 -2.03 -4.17 -21.02
CA MET A 152 -3.35 -3.58 -20.77
C MET A 152 -3.69 -2.49 -21.79
N VAL A 153 -2.73 -1.62 -22.13
CA VAL A 153 -2.91 -0.60 -23.17
C VAL A 153 -3.17 -1.27 -24.52
N HIS A 154 -2.39 -2.30 -24.86
CA HIS A 154 -2.56 -3.01 -26.13
C HIS A 154 -3.91 -3.74 -26.22
N ALA A 155 -4.39 -4.33 -25.12
CA ALA A 155 -5.71 -4.95 -25.04
C ALA A 155 -6.85 -3.94 -25.22
N ALA A 156 -6.77 -2.78 -24.58
CA ALA A 156 -7.76 -1.70 -24.71
C ALA A 156 -7.83 -1.13 -26.13
N VAL A 157 -6.68 -1.00 -26.80
CA VAL A 157 -6.62 -0.59 -28.22
C VAL A 157 -7.27 -1.65 -29.12
N GLN A 158 -7.01 -2.94 -28.85
CA GLN A 158 -7.59 -4.02 -29.64
C GLN A 158 -9.11 -4.16 -29.47
N THR A 159 -9.63 -4.01 -28.25
CA THR A 159 -11.08 -4.05 -28.00
C THR A 159 -11.79 -2.89 -28.68
N SER A 160 -11.22 -1.68 -28.58
CA SER A 160 -11.76 -0.48 -29.26
C SER A 160 -11.76 -0.62 -30.79
N LEU A 161 -10.74 -1.24 -31.37
CA LEU A 161 -10.68 -1.47 -32.82
C LEU A 161 -11.76 -2.47 -33.29
N LYS A 162 -12.04 -3.50 -32.48
CA LYS A 162 -12.98 -4.55 -32.84
C LYS A 162 -14.41 -4.05 -32.93
N ASP A 163 -14.82 -3.15 -32.04
CA ASP A 163 -16.17 -2.58 -32.03
C ASP A 163 -16.42 -1.60 -33.19
N THR A 164 -15.37 -1.00 -33.75
CA THR A 164 -15.48 -0.11 -34.93
C THR A 164 -15.69 -0.89 -36.23
N THR A 165 -15.27 -2.16 -36.31
CA THR A 165 -15.28 -2.94 -37.56
C THR A 165 -16.61 -3.64 -37.90
N MET A 166 -17.65 -3.56 -37.06
CA MET A 166 -18.99 -4.09 -37.41
C MET A 166 -19.94 -3.07 -38.05
N VAL A 167 -19.56 -1.79 -38.14
CA VAL A 167 -20.33 -0.80 -38.91
C VAL A 167 -19.68 -0.64 -40.28
N SER A 168 -20.02 -1.53 -41.21
CA SER A 168 -20.35 -1.20 -42.61
C SER A 168 -20.00 -2.35 -43.55
N SER A 169 -21.03 -3.08 -43.97
CA SER A 169 -21.18 -3.41 -45.38
C SER A 169 -22.58 -3.97 -45.64
N SER A 170 -23.50 -3.11 -46.09
CA SER A 170 -24.52 -3.50 -47.06
C SER A 170 -25.04 -2.27 -47.79
N GLY A 171 -24.64 -2.13 -49.05
CA GLY A 171 -24.87 -0.95 -49.86
C GLY A 171 -26.26 -0.80 -50.46
N ALA A 172 -26.63 0.44 -50.75
CA ALA A 172 -27.51 0.81 -51.85
C ALA A 172 -27.25 2.29 -52.22
N LYS A 173 -27.03 2.54 -53.51
CA LYS A 173 -26.73 3.84 -54.10
C LYS A 173 -27.94 4.79 -54.07
N ALA A 174 -27.72 6.05 -53.70
CA ALA A 174 -28.23 7.21 -54.45
C ALA A 174 -27.54 8.50 -53.94
N ASP A 175 -26.82 9.11 -54.86
CA ASP A 175 -26.46 10.52 -55.02
C ASP A 175 -27.11 11.50 -54.02
N GLU A 176 -26.32 12.06 -53.09
CA GLU A 176 -26.54 13.40 -52.57
C GLU A 176 -25.26 13.96 -51.91
N THR A 177 -25.13 15.27 -52.06
CA THR A 177 -23.96 16.16 -52.01
C THR A 177 -23.00 16.09 -50.80
N PRO A 178 -21.71 16.45 -51.00
CA PRO A 178 -20.68 16.43 -49.98
C PRO A 178 -20.79 17.67 -49.08
N ASN A 179 -20.84 17.46 -47.75
CA ASN A 179 -20.44 18.49 -46.81
C ASN A 179 -19.44 17.91 -45.81
N THR A 180 -18.18 18.03 -46.22
CA THR A 180 -16.99 18.20 -45.38
C THR A 180 -17.30 19.16 -44.23
N ASP A 181 -17.21 18.68 -42.98
CA ASP A 181 -16.19 19.20 -42.09
C ASP A 181 -16.01 18.31 -40.84
N ALA A 182 -14.78 17.79 -40.75
CA ALA A 182 -14.07 17.38 -39.55
C ALA A 182 -14.62 16.21 -38.73
N LEU A 183 -14.44 15.01 -39.30
CA LEU A 183 -14.00 13.84 -38.56
C LEU A 183 -12.66 14.11 -37.83
N ASP A 184 -12.51 13.41 -36.72
CA ASP A 184 -11.25 12.79 -36.32
C ASP A 184 -10.03 13.69 -36.22
N LYS A 185 -9.96 14.43 -35.12
CA LYS A 185 -8.67 14.65 -34.46
C LYS A 185 -8.53 13.63 -33.34
N TRP A 186 -8.34 12.38 -33.73
CA TRP A 186 -8.01 11.30 -32.84
C TRP A 186 -6.76 11.65 -32.03
N MET A 187 -6.90 11.42 -30.73
CA MET A 187 -5.85 11.07 -29.80
C MET A 187 -4.83 12.17 -29.55
N CYS A 188 -5.08 12.90 -28.47
CA CYS A 188 -4.03 13.31 -27.54
C CYS A 188 -3.04 12.15 -27.33
N GLN A 189 -1.98 12.17 -28.13
CA GLN A 189 -0.76 11.40 -27.96
C GLN A 189 0.23 12.23 -27.13
N PRO A 190 1.21 11.56 -26.49
CA PRO A 190 1.65 11.77 -25.10
C PRO A 190 2.33 13.11 -24.76
#